data_AF-A0A559JVU0-F1
#
_entry.id   AF-A0A559JVU0-F1
#
_cell.length_a   1.000
_cell.length_b   1.000
_cell.length_c   1.000
_cell.angle_alpha   90.00
_cell.angle_beta   90.00
_cell.angle_gamma   90.00
#
_symmetry.space_group_name_H-M   'P 1'
#
loop_
_entity.id
_entity.type
_entity.pdbx_description
1 polymer ?
#
loop_
_entity_poly.entity_id
_entity_poly.type
_entity_poly.pdbx_seq_one_letter_code
_entity_poly.pdbx_strand_id
1 'polypeptide(L)'
;MNSTINQLQQHRSSRKYKPDPLTEEQLQAIIGAAQKATTSSNMQAYSVVAVTDSDVKRQIAHLAADQQYIEECPVFLLWCADLHRLNYACVPIEEVTIPVSTEIFIIATVFLLPALFWH
;
A
#
# COMPACT_ATOMS: atom_id res chain seq x y z
N MET A 1 -3.10 -18.86 23.20
CA MET A 1 -2.78 -18.15 21.94
C MET A 1 -2.61 -16.67 22.25
N ASN A 2 -1.63 -15.97 21.67
CA ASN A 2 -1.45 -14.53 21.94
C ASN A 2 -2.46 -13.66 21.16
N SER A 3 -2.56 -12.38 21.51
CA SER A 3 -3.51 -11.44 20.88
C SER A 3 -3.29 -11.29 19.38
N THR A 4 -2.03 -11.21 18.93
CA THR A 4 -1.68 -11.07 17.51
C THR A 4 -2.20 -12.24 16.67
N ILE A 5 -1.95 -13.48 17.08
CA ILE A 5 -2.41 -14.66 16.34
C ILE A 5 -3.94 -14.72 16.29
N ASN A 6 -4.61 -14.41 17.40
CA ASN A 6 -6.07 -14.37 17.44
C ASN A 6 -6.64 -13.34 16.46
N GLN A 7 -6.03 -12.14 16.37
CA GLN A 7 -6.45 -11.10 15.43
C GLN A 7 -6.30 -11.55 13.97
N LEU A 8 -5.16 -12.17 13.63
CA LEU A 8 -4.92 -12.69 12.27
C LEU A 8 -5.92 -13.78 11.89
N GLN A 9 -6.25 -14.69 12.81
CA GLN A 9 -7.23 -15.76 12.58
C GLN A 9 -8.68 -15.26 12.46
N GLN A 10 -8.97 -14.09 13.03
CA GLN A 10 -10.28 -13.45 12.96
C GLN A 10 -10.42 -12.48 11.78
N HIS A 11 -9.42 -12.35 10.91
CA HIS A 11 -9.45 -11.43 9.78
C HIS A 11 -10.65 -11.73 8.85
N ARG A 12 -11.32 -10.66 8.42
CA ARG A 12 -12.34 -10.68 7.37
C ARG A 12 -12.37 -9.31 6.69
N SER A 13 -12.52 -9.30 5.37
CA SER A 13 -12.66 -8.05 4.62
C SER A 13 -14.00 -7.38 4.95
N SER A 14 -13.95 -6.14 5.41
CA SER A 14 -15.15 -5.30 5.55
C SER A 14 -15.36 -4.49 4.28
N ARG A 15 -16.63 -4.31 3.87
CA ARG A 15 -17.05 -3.43 2.77
C ARG A 15 -18.15 -2.45 3.21
N LYS A 16 -18.28 -2.25 4.52
CA LYS A 16 -19.18 -1.27 5.13
C LYS A 16 -18.40 -0.52 6.19
N TYR A 17 -18.39 0.80 6.08
CA TYR A 17 -17.59 1.66 6.93
C TYR A 17 -18.48 2.65 7.67
N LYS A 18 -17.98 3.10 8.82
CA LYS A 18 -18.57 4.25 9.49
C LYS A 18 -18.02 5.53 8.86
N PRO A 19 -18.76 6.65 8.93
CA PRO A 19 -18.26 7.94 8.44
C PRO A 19 -17.16 8.54 9.33
N ASP A 20 -16.83 7.90 10.45
CA ASP A 20 -15.78 8.37 11.35
C ASP A 20 -14.42 8.41 10.64
N PRO A 21 -13.73 9.58 10.62
CA PRO A 21 -12.41 9.68 10.03
C PRO A 21 -11.36 8.93 10.88
N LEU A 22 -10.29 8.50 10.24
CA LEU A 22 -9.08 8.05 10.94
C LEU A 22 -8.32 9.26 11.47
N THR A 23 -7.76 9.16 12.68
CA THR A 23 -6.81 10.17 13.15
C THR A 23 -5.48 10.03 12.41
N GLU A 24 -4.71 11.11 12.36
CA GLU A 24 -3.39 11.09 11.72
C GLU A 24 -2.48 10.06 12.39
N GLU A 25 -2.53 9.94 13.73
CA GLU A 25 -1.72 8.98 14.48
C GLU A 25 -2.07 7.53 14.12
N GLN A 26 -3.36 7.24 13.89
CA GLN A 26 -3.80 5.92 13.44
C GLN A 26 -3.28 5.61 12.04
N LEU A 27 -3.38 6.57 11.12
CA LEU A 27 -2.88 6.42 9.75
C LEU A 27 -1.36 6.22 9.74
N GLN A 28 -0.61 7.01 10.51
CA GLN A 28 0.84 6.88 10.66
C GLN A 28 1.23 5.53 11.28
N ALA A 29 0.48 5.03 12.27
CA ALA A 29 0.74 3.72 12.85
C ALA A 29 0.52 2.59 11.83
N ILE A 30 -0.52 2.67 10.99
CA ILE A 30 -0.80 1.69 9.94
C ILE A 30 0.31 1.71 8.88
N ILE A 31 0.66 2.89 8.37
CA ILE A 31 1.72 3.04 7.36
C ILE A 31 3.07 2.61 7.94
N GLY A 32 3.37 3.01 9.18
CA GLY A 32 4.58 2.63 9.89
C GLY A 32 4.70 1.12 10.09
N ALA A 33 3.60 0.43 10.40
CA ALA A 33 3.57 -1.03 10.47
C ALA A 33 3.85 -1.67 9.10
N ALA A 34 3.23 -1.16 8.03
CA ALA A 34 3.45 -1.68 6.69
C ALA A 34 4.90 -1.49 6.21
N GLN A 35 5.55 -0.38 6.57
CA GLN A 35 6.96 -0.12 6.29
C GLN A 35 7.93 -1.11 6.98
N LYS A 36 7.49 -1.80 8.05
CA LYS A 36 8.28 -2.85 8.71
C LYS A 36 8.14 -4.22 8.06
N ALA A 37 7.28 -4.37 7.05
CA ALA A 37 7.15 -5.62 6.31
C ALA A 37 8.45 -5.94 5.54
N THR A 38 8.68 -7.23 5.28
CA THR A 38 9.85 -7.67 4.53
C THR A 38 9.77 -7.22 3.08
N THR A 39 10.89 -6.76 2.53
CA THR A 39 11.01 -6.40 1.10
C THR A 39 12.27 -7.03 0.52
N SER A 40 12.21 -7.43 -0.75
CA SER A 40 13.37 -8.02 -1.43
C SER A 40 14.54 -7.03 -1.43
N SER A 41 15.69 -7.48 -0.95
CA SER A 41 16.93 -6.69 -0.85
C SER A 41 16.76 -5.30 -0.20
N ASN A 42 15.76 -5.14 0.67
CA ASN A 42 15.38 -3.86 1.27
C ASN A 42 15.06 -2.74 0.24
N MET A 43 14.71 -3.10 -1.01
CA MET A 43 14.51 -2.13 -2.09
C MET A 43 13.33 -1.18 -1.83
N GLN A 44 12.34 -1.63 -1.05
CA GLN A 44 11.10 -0.86 -0.79
C GLN A 44 10.49 -0.33 -2.09
N ALA A 45 10.37 -1.21 -3.09
CA ALA A 45 9.96 -0.90 -4.46
C ALA A 45 8.45 -0.61 -4.59
N TYR A 46 7.91 0.18 -3.66
CA TYR A 46 6.53 0.60 -3.62
C TYR A 46 6.37 2.01 -3.06
N SER A 47 5.27 2.64 -3.47
CA SER A 47 4.76 3.87 -2.88
C SER A 47 3.29 3.68 -2.50
N VAL A 48 2.86 4.37 -1.45
CA VAL A 48 1.48 4.33 -0.96
C VAL A 48 0.94 5.74 -0.96
N VAL A 49 -0.25 5.91 -1.54
CA VAL A 49 -0.97 7.17 -1.51
C VAL A 49 -2.25 6.98 -0.68
N ALA A 50 -2.34 7.73 0.43
CA ALA A 50 -3.56 7.78 1.23
C ALA A 50 -4.53 8.79 0.60
N VAL A 51 -5.61 8.30 0.01
CA VAL A 51 -6.64 9.12 -0.63
C VAL A 51 -7.79 9.36 0.34
N THR A 52 -7.96 10.62 0.76
CA THR A 52 -9.06 11.08 1.63
C THR A 52 -10.08 11.95 0.89
N ASP A 53 -9.67 12.59 -0.21
CA ASP A 53 -10.51 13.44 -1.04
C ASP A 53 -11.69 12.64 -1.64
N SER A 54 -12.91 13.14 -1.43
CA SER A 54 -14.13 12.45 -1.85
C SER A 54 -14.29 12.36 -3.36
N ASP A 55 -13.87 13.39 -4.10
CA ASP A 55 -14.01 13.43 -5.55
C ASP A 55 -13.02 12.46 -6.21
N VAL A 56 -11.79 12.38 -5.67
CA VAL A 56 -10.80 11.40 -6.12
C VAL A 56 -11.27 9.98 -5.81
N LYS A 57 -11.79 9.71 -4.61
CA LYS A 57 -12.33 8.38 -4.26
C LYS A 57 -13.49 7.98 -5.18
N ARG A 58 -14.37 8.91 -5.55
CA ARG A 58 -15.47 8.66 -6.49
C ARG A 58 -14.96 8.26 -7.88
N GLN A 59 -13.93 8.94 -8.37
CA GLN A 59 -13.29 8.57 -9.64
C GLN A 59 -12.64 7.19 -9.57
N ILE A 60 -11.94 6.88 -8.48
CA ILE A 60 -11.34 5.55 -8.25
C ILE A 60 -12.44 4.49 -8.20
N ALA A 61 -13.52 4.73 -7.47
CA ALA A 61 -14.64 3.80 -7.35
C ALA A 61 -15.23 3.46 -8.73
N HIS A 62 -15.45 4.48 -9.57
CA HIS A 62 -15.93 4.30 -10.93
C HIS A 62 -14.98 3.43 -11.78
N LEU A 63 -13.67 3.74 -11.75
CA LEU A 63 -12.65 2.95 -12.44
C LEU A 63 -12.53 1.52 -11.91
N ALA A 64 -12.87 1.31 -10.63
CA ALA A 64 -12.90 0.00 -9.98
C ALA A 64 -14.24 -0.73 -10.13
N ALA A 65 -15.02 -0.46 -11.19
CA ALA A 65 -16.34 -1.05 -11.43
C ALA A 65 -17.39 -0.65 -10.38
N ASP A 66 -17.46 0.65 -10.10
CA ASP A 66 -18.44 1.30 -9.23
C ASP A 66 -18.54 0.67 -7.82
N GLN A 67 -17.39 0.31 -7.25
CA GLN A 67 -17.31 -0.27 -5.91
C GLN A 67 -17.60 0.79 -4.83
N GLN A 68 -18.86 0.87 -4.39
CA GLN A 68 -19.36 1.88 -3.44
C GLN A 68 -18.54 2.00 -2.15
N TYR A 69 -17.97 0.89 -1.65
CA TYR A 69 -17.20 0.90 -0.41
C TYR A 69 -15.88 1.71 -0.51
N ILE A 70 -15.41 2.00 -1.73
CA ILE A 70 -14.28 2.91 -1.97
C ILE A 70 -14.68 4.36 -1.70
N GLU A 71 -15.92 4.74 -2.04
CA GLU A 71 -16.44 6.08 -1.73
C GLU A 71 -16.69 6.24 -0.24
N GLU A 72 -17.26 5.20 0.38
CA GLU A 72 -17.67 5.20 1.79
C GLU A 72 -16.50 5.10 2.78
N CYS A 73 -15.37 4.52 2.40
CA CYS A 73 -14.26 4.35 3.34
C CYS A 73 -13.64 5.70 3.72
N PRO A 74 -13.20 5.89 4.98
CA PRO A 74 -12.61 7.16 5.41
C PRO A 74 -11.26 7.45 4.73
N VAL A 75 -10.50 6.40 4.39
CA VAL A 75 -9.21 6.48 3.69
C VAL A 75 -9.11 5.32 2.72
N PHE A 76 -8.72 5.59 1.48
CA PHE A 76 -8.36 4.58 0.50
C PHE A 76 -6.85 4.56 0.28
N LEU A 77 -6.18 3.44 0.59
CA LEU A 77 -4.74 3.29 0.38
C LEU A 77 -4.47 2.72 -1.02
N LEU A 78 -3.91 3.54 -1.89
CA LEU A 78 -3.49 3.12 -3.23
C LEU A 78 -2.02 2.69 -3.20
N TRP A 79 -1.78 1.41 -3.48
CA TRP A 79 -0.45 0.80 -3.50
C TRP A 79 0.09 0.75 -4.92
N CYS A 80 1.24 1.37 -5.15
CA CYS A 80 1.88 1.46 -6.45
C CYS A 80 3.23 0.75 -6.42
N ALA A 81 3.50 -0.07 -7.43
CA ALA A 81 4.86 -0.55 -7.71
C ALA A 81 5.71 0.66 -8.11
N ASP A 82 6.80 0.91 -7.38
CA ASP A 82 7.60 2.13 -7.53
C ASP A 82 9.10 1.82 -7.58
N LEU A 83 9.64 1.82 -8.80
CA LEU A 83 11.07 1.76 -9.07
C LEU A 83 11.67 3.15 -9.30
N HIS A 84 10.84 4.19 -9.42
CA HIS A 84 11.30 5.56 -9.60
C HIS A 84 12.10 6.03 -8.39
N ARG A 85 11.66 5.68 -7.17
CA ARG A 85 12.41 5.97 -5.94
C ARG A 85 13.83 5.40 -5.97
N LEU A 86 13.96 4.16 -6.42
CA LEU A 86 15.26 3.48 -6.48
C LEU A 86 16.15 4.14 -7.54
N ASN A 87 15.60 4.42 -8.73
CA ASN A 87 16.32 5.15 -9.78
C ASN A 87 16.80 6.53 -9.29
N TYR A 88 15.92 7.28 -8.63
CA TYR A 88 16.24 8.60 -8.07
C TYR A 88 17.39 8.53 -7.05
N ALA A 89 17.38 7.52 -6.18
CA ALA A 89 18.46 7.31 -5.21
C ALA A 89 19.81 6.94 -5.85
N CYS A 90 19.79 6.33 -7.04
CA CYS A 90 20.98 5.95 -7.79
C CYS A 90 21.54 7.08 -8.68
N VAL A 91 20.76 8.11 -9.01
CA VAL A 91 21.22 9.28 -9.81
C VAL A 91 22.59 9.84 -9.38
N PRO A 92 22.90 10.04 -8.09
CA PRO A 92 24.21 10.56 -7.68
C PRO A 92 25.37 9.55 -7.78
N ILE A 93 25.11 8.29 -8.16
CA ILE A 93 26.10 7.21 -8.24
C ILE A 93 26.22 6.77 -9.70
N GLU A 94 27.19 7.33 -10.41
CA GLU A 94 27.36 7.16 -11.87
C GLU A 94 27.44 5.70 -12.35
N GLU A 95 27.91 4.79 -11.50
CA GLU A 95 28.10 3.37 -11.84
C GLU A 95 26.88 2.48 -11.54
N VAL A 96 25.84 3.01 -10.89
CA VAL A 96 24.69 2.21 -10.47
C VAL A 96 23.50 2.53 -11.36
N THR A 97 23.25 1.64 -12.33
CA THR A 97 21.98 1.58 -13.07
C THR A 97 21.14 0.42 -12.61
N ILE A 98 19.84 0.68 -12.44
CA ILE A 98 18.89 -0.37 -12.08
C ILE A 98 18.50 -1.11 -13.34
N PRO A 99 18.76 -2.43 -13.43
CA PRO A 99 18.41 -3.17 -14.61
C PRO A 99 16.89 -3.21 -14.75
N VAL A 100 16.38 -2.85 -15.92
CA VAL A 100 14.99 -3.09 -16.28
C VAL A 100 14.87 -4.57 -16.65
N SER A 101 14.77 -5.43 -15.64
CA SER A 101 14.67 -6.87 -15.79
C SER A 101 13.31 -7.39 -15.32
N THR A 102 12.93 -8.58 -15.80
CA THR A 102 11.74 -9.29 -15.32
C THR A 102 11.79 -9.52 -13.81
N GLU A 103 12.98 -9.77 -13.24
CA GLU A 103 13.17 -9.94 -11.81
C GLU A 103 12.81 -8.67 -11.03
N ILE A 104 13.31 -7.51 -11.46
CA ILE A 104 13.02 -6.23 -10.80
C ILE A 104 11.52 -5.87 -10.93
N PHE A 105 10.90 -6.19 -12.07
CA PHE A 105 9.45 -6.04 -12.24
C PHE A 105 8.67 -6.92 -11.25
N ILE A 106 9.01 -8.21 -11.14
CA ILE A 106 8.40 -9.15 -10.18
C ILE A 106 8.60 -8.66 -8.75
N ILE A 107 9.79 -8.13 -8.42
CA ILE A 107 10.06 -7.57 -7.09
C ILE A 107 9.08 -6.45 -6.77
N ALA A 108 8.88 -5.51 -7.70
CA ALA A 108 7.99 -4.37 -7.49
C ALA A 108 6.50 -4.76 -7.43
N THR A 109 6.06 -5.78 -8.19
CA THR A 109 4.63 -6.14 -8.26
C THR A 109 4.20 -7.21 -7.26
N VAL A 110 5.07 -8.17 -6.93
CA VAL A 110 4.73 -9.32 -6.08
C VAL A 110 4.96 -9.00 -4.61
N PHE A 111 6.03 -8.28 -4.26
CA PHE A 111 6.27 -7.89 -2.86
C PHE A 111 5.40 -6.73 -2.38
N LEU A 112 4.46 -6.26 -3.21
CA LEU A 112 3.29 -5.48 -2.77
C LEU A 112 2.23 -6.33 -2.07
N LEU A 113 2.15 -7.63 -2.41
CA LEU A 113 1.10 -8.52 -1.92
C LEU A 113 1.14 -8.78 -0.41
N PRO A 114 2.29 -8.79 0.29
CA PRO A 114 2.32 -8.84 1.76
C PRO A 114 1.59 -7.66 2.42
N ALA A 115 1.51 -6.50 1.76
CA ALA A 115 0.78 -5.33 2.25
C ALA A 115 -0.71 -5.31 1.83
N LEU A 116 -1.05 -5.97 0.72
CA LEU A 116 -2.42 -6.01 0.16
C LEU A 116 -3.28 -7.17 0.67
N PHE A 117 -2.67 -8.22 1.24
CA PHE A 117 -3.39 -9.41 1.73
C PHE A 117 -3.50 -9.50 3.26
N TRP A 118 -3.05 -8.48 3.99
CA TRP A 118 -2.99 -8.51 5.46
C TRP A 118 -3.38 -7.19 6.13
N HIS A 119 -4.49 -6.56 5.72
CA HIS A 119 -5.21 -5.55 6.52
C HIS A 119 -6.71 -5.65 6.23
#